data_AF-A0AAD7G0M5-F1
#
_entry.id   AF-A0AAD7G0M5-F1
#
_cell.length_a   1.000
_cell.length_b   1.000
_cell.length_c   1.000
_cell.angle_alpha   90.00
_cell.angle_beta   90.00
_cell.angle_gamma   90.00
#
_symmetry.space_group_name_H-M   'P 1'
#
loop_
_entity.id
_entity.type
_entity.pdbx_description
1 polymer ?
#
loop_
_entity_poly.entity_id
_entity_poly.type
_entity_poly.pdbx_seq_one_letter_code
_entity_poly.pdbx_strand_id
1 'polypeptide(L)'
;MSFISNASGITLGEGTFNNVQGNLVNIFQSGGQQADIGALLECLLGDRRRWRGGEEAARGRRQERPEEEEGSEIIRHKDLKLTHEIGRGEGYLLHAGQVKDRAMIVKVFNPGEKAREHLEATITLSKGLLHPNVLRIQGTSSSTSPSQFIAYQDAYWKTVEGPLAAALRDGIDTSVVLGFKLVAGLSSGINYLSGHDISLSLGAEDFDVFLDMNDRFLLSINPPVDATPAYNQRDVTRSAWTLFNALCQKVLRSANRVLHDQDIERTPAVFDTSRPPSLRSSPVHSLDQTIAQDEEAIPADCDVAASVPPRREFVWRTMDVPQSLASIATQIARDLDLRRASINRLARRDGRSIHRCPGYIREEVTLATRTADSAVISHDVPAVHEVCSVCHEVVTSGEVFDCVCGQKEPGSRPTVKCRSCKSWSHRDCGPSPNESLCYLCTSFLRKQDVLPATSETTLSDLSDIDLHSEPSLGLLDGALDFLAEERARWTAMREVGTAEHPRKRRRKRTTRFPEMDDSWRDDQIEEGNSTIANYEALRIGHRYRYRDDSMPSVPPPAGDSGDISRILAWLSIRTQPESLPP
;
A
#
# COMPACT_ATOMS: atom_id res chain seq x y z
N MET A 1 35.33 -41.93 -13.24
CA MET A 1 34.59 -42.94 -12.44
C MET A 1 33.33 -42.26 -11.92
N SER A 2 32.26 -42.20 -12.72
CA SER A 2 31.13 -43.15 -12.77
C SER A 2 30.19 -43.04 -11.56
N PHE A 3 29.19 -42.16 -11.65
CA PHE A 3 27.86 -42.31 -11.04
C PHE A 3 26.83 -41.54 -11.89
N ILE A 4 26.31 -42.19 -12.93
CA ILE A 4 25.06 -41.83 -13.62
C ILE A 4 24.26 -43.12 -13.72
N SER A 5 23.11 -43.20 -13.05
CA SER A 5 21.99 -44.04 -13.47
C SER A 5 20.73 -43.70 -12.66
N ASN A 6 19.62 -43.59 -13.40
CA ASN A 6 18.22 -43.71 -12.99
C ASN A 6 17.42 -42.40 -12.79
N ALA A 7 16.92 -41.89 -13.92
CA ALA A 7 15.57 -41.33 -13.99
C ALA A 7 14.96 -41.70 -15.36
N SER A 8 14.47 -42.92 -15.48
CA SER A 8 13.60 -43.37 -16.58
C SER A 8 12.22 -43.68 -16.01
N GLY A 9 11.22 -42.86 -16.32
CA GLY A 9 9.84 -43.15 -15.96
C GLY A 9 8.97 -41.91 -15.73
N ILE A 10 8.65 -41.17 -16.79
CA ILE A 10 7.46 -40.30 -16.79
C ILE A 10 6.65 -40.66 -18.04
N THR A 11 5.57 -41.42 -17.85
CA THR A 11 4.49 -41.55 -18.82
C THR A 11 3.47 -40.44 -18.54
N LEU A 12 3.22 -39.59 -19.54
CA LEU A 12 2.16 -38.58 -19.49
C LEU A 12 0.80 -39.27 -19.63
N GLY A 13 0.07 -39.35 -18.51
CA GLY A 13 -1.36 -39.64 -18.50
C GLY A 13 -2.17 -38.39 -18.85
N GLU A 14 -3.24 -38.57 -19.61
CA GLU A 14 -4.19 -37.51 -19.99
C GLU A 14 -4.79 -36.83 -18.74
N GLY A 15 -4.54 -35.53 -18.58
CA GLY A 15 -5.11 -34.75 -17.48
C GLY A 15 -4.64 -33.29 -17.48
N THR A 16 -5.49 -32.40 -18.00
CA THR A 16 -5.56 -30.94 -17.80
C THR A 16 -4.30 -30.21 -17.28
N PHE A 17 -3.60 -29.52 -18.19
CA PHE A 17 -2.52 -28.58 -17.84
C PHE A 17 -3.07 -27.17 -17.65
N ASN A 18 -3.15 -26.71 -16.40
CA ASN A 18 -3.41 -25.32 -16.03
C ASN A 18 -2.15 -24.71 -15.41
N ASN A 19 -1.18 -24.28 -16.23
CA ASN A 19 -0.22 -23.19 -15.95
C ASN A 19 0.80 -23.08 -17.12
N VAL A 20 0.47 -22.30 -18.16
CA VAL A 20 1.35 -22.16 -19.34
C VAL A 20 2.68 -21.48 -18.99
N GLN A 21 2.70 -20.61 -17.98
CA GLN A 21 3.89 -19.83 -17.62
C GLN A 21 4.87 -20.63 -16.75
N GLY A 22 4.36 -21.45 -15.82
CA GLY A 22 5.18 -22.38 -15.03
C GLY A 22 5.75 -23.55 -15.86
N ASN A 23 5.00 -24.01 -16.87
CA ASN A 23 5.46 -25.07 -17.77
C ASN A 23 6.58 -24.60 -18.70
N LEU A 24 6.59 -23.34 -19.13
CA LEU A 24 7.65 -22.81 -20.00
C LEU A 24 9.03 -22.82 -19.30
N VAL A 25 9.08 -22.44 -18.02
CA VAL A 25 10.32 -22.46 -17.23
C VAL A 25 10.84 -23.89 -17.04
N ASN A 26 9.93 -24.83 -16.73
CA ASN A 26 10.30 -26.24 -16.56
C ASN A 26 10.76 -26.89 -17.87
N ILE A 27 10.14 -26.57 -19.02
CA ILE A 27 10.55 -27.08 -20.34
C ILE A 27 11.89 -26.49 -20.78
N PHE A 28 12.15 -25.21 -20.51
CA PHE A 28 13.43 -24.57 -20.82
C PHE A 28 14.59 -25.10 -19.95
N GLN A 29 14.29 -25.47 -18.70
CA GLN A 29 15.28 -26.04 -17.78
C GLN A 29 15.53 -27.54 -18.01
N SER A 30 14.56 -28.28 -18.55
CA SER A 30 14.70 -29.72 -18.84
C SER A 30 15.15 -30.02 -20.27
N GLY A 31 14.91 -29.11 -21.22
CA GLY A 31 15.38 -29.21 -22.60
C GLY A 31 16.75 -28.57 -22.79
N GLY A 32 17.83 -29.27 -22.43
CA GLY A 32 19.18 -28.80 -22.69
C GLY A 32 19.39 -28.41 -24.16
N GLN A 33 19.89 -27.18 -24.39
CA GLN A 33 20.43 -26.50 -25.61
C GLN A 33 20.07 -26.94 -27.05
N GLN A 34 19.13 -27.84 -27.29
CA GLN A 34 18.73 -28.33 -28.62
C GLN A 34 17.22 -28.52 -28.78
N ALA A 35 16.40 -27.90 -27.92
CA ALA A 35 14.98 -27.79 -28.24
C ALA A 35 14.83 -26.84 -29.44
N ASP A 36 14.34 -27.37 -30.57
CA ASP A 36 14.01 -26.62 -31.77
C ASP A 36 13.00 -25.52 -31.40
N ILE A 37 13.52 -24.30 -31.22
CA ILE A 37 12.76 -23.11 -30.85
C ILE A 37 11.61 -22.89 -31.86
N GLY A 38 11.78 -23.30 -33.12
CA GLY A 38 10.74 -23.23 -34.15
C GLY A 38 9.53 -24.10 -33.84
N ALA A 39 9.75 -25.34 -33.37
CA ALA A 39 8.67 -26.26 -33.00
C ALA A 39 7.89 -25.78 -31.76
N LEU A 40 8.59 -25.20 -30.77
CA LEU A 40 7.96 -24.58 -29.60
C LEU A 40 7.13 -23.35 -29.99
N LEU A 41 7.65 -22.51 -30.89
CA LEU A 41 6.93 -21.34 -31.38
C LEU A 41 5.66 -21.75 -32.15
N GLU A 42 5.74 -22.75 -33.02
CA GLU A 42 4.58 -23.25 -33.78
C GLU A 42 3.53 -23.87 -32.86
N CYS A 43 3.93 -24.57 -31.79
CA CYS A 43 3.01 -25.11 -30.80
C CYS A 43 2.26 -23.99 -30.04
N LEU A 44 2.99 -22.96 -29.59
CA LEU A 44 2.40 -21.78 -28.93
C LEU A 44 1.51 -20.96 -29.86
N LEU A 45 1.89 -20.80 -31.12
CA LEU A 45 1.07 -20.16 -32.15
C LEU A 45 -0.15 -21.00 -32.51
N GLY A 46 -0.05 -22.34 -32.44
CA GLY A 46 -1.16 -23.27 -32.56
C GLY A 46 -2.19 -23.10 -31.45
N ASP A 47 -1.75 -23.05 -30.19
CA ASP A 47 -2.62 -22.83 -29.04
C ASP A 47 -3.28 -21.45 -29.06
N ARG A 48 -2.53 -20.41 -29.43
CA ARG A 48 -3.08 -19.06 -29.60
C ARG A 48 -4.12 -18.99 -30.73
N ARG A 49 -3.90 -19.72 -31.84
CA ARG A 49 -4.87 -19.85 -32.94
C ARG A 49 -6.10 -20.66 -32.51
N ARG A 50 -5.94 -21.71 -31.69
CA ARG A 50 -7.05 -22.51 -31.14
C ARG A 50 -7.90 -21.71 -30.16
N TRP A 51 -7.30 -20.87 -29.31
CA TRP A 51 -8.02 -19.95 -28.41
C TRP A 51 -8.80 -18.86 -29.17
N ARG A 52 -8.18 -18.20 -30.16
CA ARG A 52 -8.89 -17.24 -31.01
C ARG A 52 -10.00 -17.88 -31.84
N GLY A 53 -9.78 -19.10 -32.36
CA GLY A 53 -10.80 -19.86 -33.06
C GLY A 53 -12.00 -20.24 -32.18
N GLY A 54 -11.77 -20.47 -30.88
CA GLY A 54 -12.83 -20.66 -29.88
C GLY A 54 -13.65 -19.38 -29.62
N GLU A 55 -12.99 -18.22 -29.54
CA GLU A 55 -13.68 -16.92 -29.42
C GLU A 55 -14.46 -16.53 -30.68
N GLU A 56 -13.92 -16.80 -31.87
CA GLU A 56 -14.61 -16.52 -33.13
C GLU A 56 -15.78 -17.48 -33.39
N ALA A 57 -15.64 -18.77 -33.03
CA ALA A 57 -16.74 -19.72 -33.05
C ALA A 57 -17.84 -19.41 -32.01
N ALA A 58 -17.48 -18.79 -30.88
CA ALA A 58 -18.43 -18.26 -29.89
C ALA A 58 -19.12 -16.96 -30.38
N ARG A 59 -18.43 -16.12 -31.16
CA ARG A 59 -19.02 -14.93 -31.81
C ARG A 59 -19.99 -15.29 -32.94
N GLY A 60 -19.73 -16.34 -33.71
CA GLY A 60 -20.62 -16.81 -34.79
C GLY A 60 -21.97 -17.39 -34.34
N ARG A 61 -22.13 -17.67 -33.04
CA ARG A 61 -23.37 -18.17 -32.41
C ARG A 61 -24.01 -17.18 -31.44
N ARG A 62 -23.73 -15.89 -31.60
CA ARG A 62 -24.44 -14.83 -30.85
C ARG A 62 -25.81 -14.60 -31.49
N GLN A 63 -26.71 -15.55 -31.27
CA GLN A 63 -28.15 -15.37 -31.44
C GLN A 63 -28.53 -14.06 -30.74
N GLU A 64 -29.23 -13.17 -31.43
CA GLU A 64 -29.75 -11.92 -30.89
C GLU A 64 -30.47 -12.23 -29.58
N ARG A 65 -29.78 -11.90 -28.48
CA ARG A 65 -30.26 -12.21 -27.15
C ARG A 65 -31.35 -11.18 -26.88
N PRO A 66 -32.56 -11.60 -26.48
CA PRO A 66 -33.60 -10.65 -26.11
C PRO A 66 -33.03 -9.69 -25.10
N GLU A 67 -33.36 -8.40 -25.24
CA GLU A 67 -33.00 -7.33 -24.32
C GLU A 67 -33.50 -7.73 -22.92
N GLU A 68 -32.66 -8.44 -22.17
CA GLU A 68 -32.89 -8.82 -20.77
C GLU A 68 -33.02 -7.50 -20.01
N GLU A 69 -34.22 -7.25 -19.48
CA GLU A 69 -34.56 -6.05 -18.71
C GLU A 69 -33.46 -5.72 -17.70
N GLU A 70 -33.20 -4.41 -17.57
CA GLU A 70 -32.08 -3.77 -16.88
C GLU A 70 -32.13 -3.87 -15.33
N GLY A 71 -32.58 -5.02 -14.82
CA GLY A 71 -32.63 -5.38 -13.40
C GLY A 71 -31.61 -6.46 -13.06
N SER A 72 -31.00 -6.36 -11.86
CA SER A 72 -30.16 -7.43 -11.32
C SER A 72 -30.96 -8.75 -11.24
N GLU A 73 -30.44 -9.82 -11.85
CA GLU A 73 -31.10 -11.13 -11.86
C GLU A 73 -31.15 -11.70 -10.43
N ILE A 74 -32.30 -12.25 -10.01
CA ILE A 74 -32.36 -13.01 -8.75
C ILE A 74 -31.67 -14.37 -8.99
N ILE A 75 -30.53 -14.59 -8.34
CA ILE A 75 -29.77 -15.83 -8.42
C ILE A 75 -30.27 -16.78 -7.34
N ARG A 76 -30.79 -17.94 -7.74
CA ARG A 76 -31.20 -18.98 -6.78
C ARG A 76 -29.95 -19.64 -6.21
N HIS A 77 -29.96 -19.94 -4.92
CA HIS A 77 -28.83 -20.57 -4.24
C HIS A 77 -28.37 -21.88 -4.91
N LYS A 78 -29.28 -22.68 -5.47
CA LYS A 78 -28.95 -23.92 -6.18
C LYS A 78 -28.17 -23.70 -7.49
N ASP A 79 -28.28 -22.52 -8.07
CA ASP A 79 -27.62 -22.13 -9.32
C ASP A 79 -26.23 -21.49 -9.04
N LEU A 80 -25.92 -21.26 -7.75
CA LEU A 80 -24.68 -20.69 -7.26
C LEU A 80 -23.78 -21.77 -6.66
N LYS A 81 -22.57 -21.93 -7.19
CA LYS A 81 -21.54 -22.81 -6.64
C LYS A 81 -20.41 -21.97 -6.07
N LEU A 82 -20.33 -21.88 -4.74
CA LEU A 82 -19.18 -21.29 -4.06
C LEU A 82 -17.99 -22.27 -4.10
N THR A 83 -16.77 -21.76 -4.20
CA THR A 83 -15.55 -22.57 -4.29
C THR A 83 -14.66 -22.40 -3.06
N HIS A 84 -14.15 -21.19 -2.80
CA HIS A 84 -13.30 -20.89 -1.66
C HIS A 84 -13.49 -19.42 -1.23
N GLU A 85 -13.16 -19.13 0.03
CA GLU A 85 -13.09 -17.77 0.58
C GLU A 85 -11.88 -17.05 -0.03
N ILE A 86 -12.09 -15.83 -0.54
CA ILE A 86 -11.04 -14.98 -1.12
C ILE A 86 -10.76 -13.75 -0.24
N GLY A 87 -11.65 -13.45 0.69
CA GLY A 87 -11.49 -12.31 1.59
C GLY A 87 -12.63 -12.21 2.59
N ARG A 88 -12.47 -11.32 3.56
CA ARG A 88 -13.43 -11.05 4.62
C ARG A 88 -13.48 -9.55 4.87
N GLY A 89 -14.68 -9.03 5.02
CA GLY A 89 -14.91 -7.68 5.51
C GLY A 89 -15.81 -7.67 6.73
N GLU A 90 -16.16 -6.47 7.18
CA GLU A 90 -17.05 -6.28 8.32
C GLU A 90 -18.48 -6.68 7.94
N GLY A 91 -18.97 -7.79 8.52
CA GLY A 91 -20.32 -8.29 8.27
C GLY A 91 -20.50 -9.11 6.99
N TYR A 92 -19.43 -9.44 6.26
CA TYR A 92 -19.53 -10.28 5.06
C TYR A 92 -18.26 -11.10 4.77
N LEU A 93 -18.42 -12.15 3.97
CA LEU A 93 -17.37 -12.97 3.38
C LEU A 93 -17.38 -12.82 1.87
N LEU A 94 -16.19 -12.75 1.27
CA LEU A 94 -16.01 -12.79 -0.18
C LEU A 94 -15.61 -14.19 -0.58
N HIS A 95 -16.32 -14.74 -1.56
CA HIS A 95 -16.04 -16.05 -2.12
C HIS A 95 -15.81 -15.96 -3.62
N ALA A 96 -14.92 -16.80 -4.12
CA ALA A 96 -14.92 -17.17 -5.52
C ALA A 96 -16.09 -18.12 -5.77
N GLY A 97 -16.91 -17.86 -6.78
CA GLY A 97 -18.06 -18.69 -7.10
C GLY A 97 -18.29 -18.82 -8.60
N GLN A 98 -19.30 -19.61 -8.95
CA GLN A 98 -19.76 -19.81 -10.32
C GLN A 98 -21.27 -19.79 -10.41
N VAL A 99 -21.81 -19.15 -11.45
CA VAL A 99 -23.24 -19.15 -11.80
C VAL A 99 -23.37 -19.45 -13.29
N LYS A 100 -24.11 -20.50 -13.66
CA LYS A 100 -24.24 -20.95 -15.07
C LYS A 100 -22.87 -21.05 -15.78
N ASP A 101 -21.90 -21.70 -15.11
CA ASP A 101 -20.51 -21.88 -15.55
C ASP A 101 -19.67 -20.60 -15.73
N ARG A 102 -20.16 -19.44 -15.28
CA ARG A 102 -19.38 -18.20 -15.28
C ARG A 102 -18.76 -17.98 -13.92
N ALA A 103 -17.45 -17.75 -13.88
CA ALA A 103 -16.73 -17.38 -12.67
C ALA A 103 -17.12 -15.98 -12.19
N MET A 104 -17.30 -15.83 -10.88
CA MET A 104 -17.80 -14.60 -10.25
C MET A 104 -17.19 -14.41 -8.87
N ILE A 105 -17.20 -13.16 -8.39
CA ILE A 105 -17.02 -12.85 -6.98
C ILE A 105 -18.40 -12.81 -6.33
N VAL A 106 -18.53 -13.48 -5.18
CA VAL A 106 -19.77 -13.57 -4.44
C VAL A 106 -19.55 -13.00 -3.05
N LYS A 107 -20.22 -11.91 -2.73
CA LYS A 107 -20.23 -11.31 -1.41
C LYS A 107 -21.40 -11.87 -0.62
N VAL A 108 -21.11 -12.70 0.37
CA VAL A 108 -22.09 -13.36 1.24
C VAL A 108 -22.13 -12.60 2.57
N PHE A 109 -23.28 -12.06 2.94
CA PHE A 109 -23.44 -11.34 4.19
C PHE A 109 -23.61 -12.31 5.35
N ASN A 110 -22.94 -12.02 6.47
CA ASN A 110 -23.01 -12.85 7.67
C ASN A 110 -24.46 -12.95 8.15
N PRO A 111 -24.95 -14.13 8.57
CA PRO A 111 -26.32 -14.27 9.06
C PRO A 111 -26.61 -13.32 10.24
N GLY A 112 -27.77 -12.69 10.24
CA GLY A 112 -28.20 -11.79 11.31
C GLY A 112 -29.22 -10.75 10.83
N GLU A 113 -29.78 -9.98 11.76
CA GLU A 113 -30.78 -8.95 11.47
C GLU A 113 -30.26 -7.90 10.48
N LYS A 114 -28.98 -7.54 10.61
CA LYS A 114 -28.33 -6.54 9.74
C LYS A 114 -27.98 -7.05 8.34
N ALA A 115 -27.94 -8.36 8.09
CA ALA A 115 -27.49 -8.92 6.81
C ALA A 115 -28.30 -8.40 5.61
N ARG A 116 -29.62 -8.30 5.80
CA ARG A 116 -30.56 -7.79 4.79
C ARG A 116 -30.37 -6.30 4.59
N GLU A 117 -30.16 -5.53 5.66
CA GLU A 117 -29.91 -4.09 5.59
C GLU A 117 -28.60 -3.79 4.86
N HIS A 118 -27.53 -4.55 5.14
CA HIS A 118 -26.25 -4.45 4.42
C HIS A 118 -26.44 -4.74 2.91
N LEU A 119 -27.19 -5.79 2.57
CA LEU A 119 -27.50 -6.14 1.18
C LEU A 119 -28.27 -5.01 0.49
N GLU A 120 -29.37 -4.56 1.08
CA GLU A 120 -30.23 -3.51 0.54
C GLU A 120 -29.49 -2.18 0.37
N ALA A 121 -28.68 -1.79 1.36
CA ALA A 121 -27.84 -0.58 1.28
C ALA A 121 -26.80 -0.69 0.16
N THR A 122 -26.13 -1.85 0.04
CA THR A 122 -25.13 -2.10 -1.01
C THR A 122 -25.77 -2.04 -2.40
N ILE A 123 -26.92 -2.71 -2.58
CA ILE A 123 -27.67 -2.67 -3.84
C ILE A 123 -28.10 -1.25 -4.16
N THR A 124 -28.65 -0.53 -3.19
CA THR A 124 -29.16 0.84 -3.40
C THR A 124 -28.06 1.78 -3.90
N LEU A 125 -26.87 1.73 -3.30
CA LEU A 125 -25.74 2.54 -3.74
C LEU A 125 -25.14 2.07 -5.06
N SER A 126 -25.16 0.77 -5.34
CA SER A 126 -24.52 0.20 -6.53
C SER A 126 -25.44 0.11 -7.75
N LYS A 127 -26.74 0.35 -7.57
CA LYS A 127 -27.75 0.21 -8.61
C LYS A 127 -27.55 1.29 -9.68
N GLY A 128 -27.49 0.85 -10.94
CA GLY A 128 -27.30 1.75 -12.09
C GLY A 128 -25.86 2.23 -12.29
N LEU A 129 -24.91 1.79 -11.47
CA LEU A 129 -23.50 2.11 -11.68
C LEU A 129 -22.95 1.29 -12.84
N LEU A 130 -22.48 1.99 -13.87
CA LEU A 130 -21.93 1.43 -15.10
C LEU A 130 -20.59 2.10 -15.41
N HIS A 131 -19.52 1.60 -14.78
CA HIS A 131 -18.17 2.13 -14.99
C HIS A 131 -17.14 0.98 -15.02
N PRO A 132 -16.13 1.03 -15.91
CA PRO A 132 -15.14 -0.06 -16.06
C PRO A 132 -14.25 -0.30 -14.84
N ASN A 133 -14.24 0.61 -13.86
CA ASN A 133 -13.51 0.47 -12.59
C ASN A 133 -14.42 0.36 -11.35
N VAL A 134 -15.69 0.01 -11.54
CA VAL A 134 -16.65 -0.27 -10.46
C VAL A 134 -17.25 -1.64 -10.70
N LEU A 135 -17.34 -2.48 -9.66
CA LEU A 135 -17.94 -3.79 -9.77
C LEU A 135 -19.41 -3.67 -10.16
N ARG A 136 -19.78 -4.39 -11.21
CA ARG A 136 -21.16 -4.48 -11.66
C ARG A 136 -21.86 -5.64 -10.95
N ILE A 137 -23.00 -5.34 -10.33
CA ILE A 137 -23.89 -6.38 -9.80
C ILE A 137 -24.48 -7.16 -10.99
N GLN A 138 -24.25 -8.46 -11.02
CA GLN A 138 -24.87 -9.37 -11.98
C GLN A 138 -26.19 -9.91 -11.43
N GLY A 139 -26.23 -10.17 -10.12
CA GLY A 139 -27.44 -10.67 -9.48
C GLY A 139 -27.31 -10.75 -7.97
N THR A 140 -28.44 -11.01 -7.31
CA THR A 140 -28.55 -11.02 -5.85
C THR A 140 -29.34 -12.22 -5.38
N SER A 141 -29.22 -12.57 -4.10
CA SER A 141 -30.12 -13.53 -3.47
C SER A 141 -31.57 -13.03 -3.46
N SER A 142 -32.53 -13.95 -3.33
CA SER A 142 -33.91 -13.62 -2.97
C SER A 142 -33.96 -13.01 -1.56
N SER A 143 -34.90 -12.08 -1.33
CA SER A 143 -35.17 -11.54 0.01
C SER A 143 -35.58 -12.62 1.01
N THR A 144 -36.14 -13.73 0.54
CA THR A 144 -36.52 -14.90 1.35
C THR A 144 -35.39 -15.92 1.55
N SER A 145 -34.21 -15.66 0.97
CA SER A 145 -33.05 -16.55 1.12
C SER A 145 -32.56 -16.56 2.57
N PRO A 146 -32.21 -17.72 3.14
CA PRO A 146 -31.57 -17.79 4.45
C PRO A 146 -30.16 -17.20 4.45
N SER A 147 -29.51 -17.11 3.29
CA SER A 147 -28.19 -16.49 3.11
C SER A 147 -28.28 -15.37 2.09
N GLN A 148 -27.99 -14.14 2.53
CA GLN A 148 -28.05 -12.95 1.69
C GLN A 148 -26.72 -12.78 0.95
N PHE A 149 -26.74 -12.57 -0.36
CA PHE A 149 -25.53 -12.40 -1.16
C PHE A 149 -25.70 -11.51 -2.40
N ILE A 150 -24.58 -10.98 -2.89
CA ILE A 150 -24.43 -10.30 -4.18
C ILE A 150 -23.41 -11.08 -5.01
N ALA A 151 -23.73 -11.34 -6.28
CA ALA A 151 -22.77 -11.86 -7.25
C ALA A 151 -22.37 -10.75 -8.24
N TYR A 152 -21.07 -10.54 -8.39
CA TYR A 152 -20.49 -9.52 -9.25
C TYR A 152 -20.01 -10.10 -10.58
N GLN A 153 -20.23 -9.35 -11.66
CA GLN A 153 -19.82 -9.72 -13.01
C GLN A 153 -18.30 -9.55 -13.20
N ASP A 154 -17.69 -10.43 -14.00
CA ASP A 154 -16.36 -10.28 -14.62
C ASP A 154 -15.19 -9.97 -13.66
N ALA A 155 -15.37 -10.25 -12.38
CA ALA A 155 -14.33 -10.04 -11.38
C ALA A 155 -13.56 -11.35 -11.15
N TYR A 156 -12.24 -11.27 -11.27
CA TYR A 156 -11.37 -12.41 -11.04
C TYR A 156 -11.20 -12.64 -9.53
N TRP A 157 -10.96 -13.89 -9.13
CA TRP A 157 -11.02 -14.33 -7.72
C TRP A 157 -9.91 -13.80 -6.80
N LYS A 158 -9.09 -12.83 -7.23
CA LYS A 158 -7.98 -12.31 -6.41
C LYS A 158 -8.30 -10.92 -5.90
N THR A 159 -8.18 -10.73 -4.59
CA THR A 159 -7.98 -9.41 -4.02
C THR A 159 -6.69 -8.82 -4.58
N VAL A 160 -6.61 -7.50 -4.61
CA VAL A 160 -5.55 -6.76 -5.32
C VAL A 160 -4.16 -6.92 -4.70
N GLU A 161 -4.08 -7.24 -3.41
CA GLU A 161 -2.86 -7.27 -2.62
C GLU A 161 -1.88 -8.35 -3.11
N GLY A 162 -2.39 -9.55 -3.40
CA GLY A 162 -1.58 -10.68 -3.88
C GLY A 162 -0.89 -10.40 -5.22
N PRO A 163 -1.61 -9.94 -6.26
CA PRO A 163 -1.03 -9.50 -7.52
C PRO A 163 0.00 -8.37 -7.38
N LEU A 164 -0.26 -7.36 -6.54
CA LEU A 164 0.70 -6.28 -6.30
C LEU A 164 1.97 -6.78 -5.58
N ALA A 165 1.82 -7.64 -4.57
CA ALA A 165 2.94 -8.27 -3.88
C ALA A 165 3.76 -9.17 -4.84
N ALA A 166 3.09 -9.89 -5.73
CA ALA A 166 3.75 -10.67 -6.77
C ALA A 166 4.54 -9.78 -7.74
N ALA A 167 3.97 -8.66 -8.18
CA ALA A 167 4.66 -7.71 -9.05
C ALA A 167 5.96 -7.17 -8.42
N LEU A 168 5.95 -6.87 -7.11
CA LEU A 168 7.16 -6.49 -6.36
C LEU A 168 8.24 -7.58 -6.40
N ARG A 169 7.86 -8.85 -6.25
CA ARG A 169 8.82 -9.97 -6.38
C ARG A 169 9.37 -10.08 -7.79
N ASP A 170 8.50 -9.97 -8.79
CA ASP A 170 8.86 -10.16 -10.20
C ASP A 170 9.80 -9.08 -10.72
N GLY A 171 9.63 -7.83 -10.27
CA GLY A 171 10.53 -6.74 -10.63
C GLY A 171 9.96 -5.34 -10.50
N ILE A 172 10.85 -4.35 -10.49
CA ILE A 172 10.48 -2.93 -10.42
C ILE A 172 9.57 -2.55 -11.58
N ASP A 173 9.90 -2.91 -12.82
CA ASP A 173 9.16 -2.43 -13.99
C ASP A 173 7.70 -2.94 -13.98
N THR A 174 7.50 -4.22 -13.64
CA THR A 174 6.16 -4.81 -13.44
C THR A 174 5.40 -4.10 -12.32
N SER A 175 6.08 -3.82 -11.20
CA SER A 175 5.51 -3.10 -10.05
C SER A 175 5.04 -1.70 -10.43
N VAL A 176 5.85 -0.98 -11.18
CA VAL A 176 5.58 0.38 -11.64
C VAL A 176 4.35 0.41 -12.55
N VAL A 177 4.31 -0.49 -13.55
CA VAL A 177 3.19 -0.56 -14.49
C VAL A 177 1.89 -0.90 -13.75
N LEU A 178 1.91 -1.93 -12.90
CA LEU A 178 0.71 -2.35 -12.17
C LEU A 178 0.27 -1.29 -11.14
N GLY A 179 1.23 -0.63 -10.49
CA GLY A 179 0.99 0.50 -9.59
C GLY A 179 0.33 1.67 -10.29
N PHE A 180 0.77 2.05 -11.50
CA PHE A 180 0.10 3.11 -12.25
C PHE A 180 -1.29 2.70 -12.75
N LYS A 181 -1.50 1.45 -13.16
CA LYS A 181 -2.84 0.95 -13.49
C LYS A 181 -3.79 1.04 -12.29
N LEU A 182 -3.31 0.77 -11.07
CA LEU A 182 -4.07 0.98 -9.83
C LEU A 182 -4.48 2.45 -9.68
N VAL A 183 -3.52 3.38 -9.76
CA VAL A 183 -3.76 4.81 -9.57
C VAL A 183 -4.75 5.35 -10.62
N ALA A 184 -4.60 4.95 -11.89
CA ALA A 184 -5.53 5.32 -12.96
C ALA A 184 -6.93 4.74 -12.73
N GLY A 185 -7.02 3.46 -12.36
CA GLY A 185 -8.32 2.79 -12.11
C GLY A 185 -9.06 3.37 -10.92
N LEU A 186 -8.38 3.58 -9.80
CA LEU A 186 -8.98 4.18 -8.59
C LEU A 186 -9.43 5.61 -8.84
N SER A 187 -8.59 6.45 -9.48
CA SER A 187 -8.97 7.83 -9.78
C SER A 187 -10.17 7.89 -10.74
N SER A 188 -10.22 7.04 -11.78
CA SER A 188 -11.37 6.98 -12.69
C SER A 188 -12.65 6.52 -11.98
N GLY A 189 -12.56 5.44 -11.20
CA GLY A 189 -13.70 4.89 -10.46
C GLY A 189 -14.26 5.88 -9.43
N ILE A 190 -13.41 6.49 -8.62
CA ILE A 190 -13.84 7.45 -7.60
C ILE A 190 -14.37 8.74 -8.25
N ASN A 191 -13.78 9.21 -9.35
CA ASN A 191 -14.32 10.34 -10.10
C ASN A 191 -15.75 10.07 -10.57
N TYR A 192 -16.00 8.87 -11.10
CA TYR A 192 -17.34 8.45 -11.53
C TYR A 192 -18.33 8.39 -10.37
N LEU A 193 -17.94 7.76 -9.26
CA LEU A 193 -18.78 7.66 -8.05
C LEU A 193 -19.07 9.03 -7.42
N SER A 194 -18.10 9.96 -7.46
CA SER A 194 -18.29 11.33 -7.01
C SER A 194 -19.32 12.09 -7.86
N GLY A 195 -19.43 11.77 -9.16
CA GLY A 195 -20.48 12.33 -10.02
C GLY A 195 -21.89 11.83 -9.70
N HIS A 196 -22.00 10.77 -8.89
CA HIS A 196 -23.26 10.19 -8.38
C HIS A 196 -23.47 10.48 -6.89
N ASP A 197 -22.68 11.39 -6.29
CA ASP A 197 -22.71 11.75 -4.87
C ASP A 197 -22.44 10.59 -3.87
N ILE A 198 -21.92 9.44 -4.33
CA ILE A 198 -21.70 8.25 -3.48
C ILE A 198 -20.39 8.35 -2.66
N SER A 199 -19.32 8.86 -3.26
CA SER A 199 -17.97 8.84 -2.65
C SER A 199 -17.79 9.78 -1.44
N LEU A 200 -18.79 10.61 -1.14
CA LEU A 200 -18.60 11.73 -0.22
C LEU A 200 -18.83 11.34 1.25
N SER A 201 -19.56 10.27 1.47
CA SER A 201 -19.93 9.79 2.81
C SER A 201 -19.13 8.59 3.29
N LEU A 202 -18.33 7.99 2.41
CA LEU A 202 -17.65 6.71 2.63
C LEU A 202 -16.16 6.92 2.88
N GLY A 203 -15.61 6.15 3.81
CA GLY A 203 -14.17 6.03 4.09
C GLY A 203 -13.49 5.01 3.18
N ALA A 204 -12.18 4.85 3.30
CA ALA A 204 -11.43 3.88 2.48
C ALA A 204 -11.69 2.42 2.91
N GLU A 205 -12.07 2.21 4.16
CA GLU A 205 -12.56 0.98 4.77
C GLU A 205 -13.84 0.46 4.10
N ASP A 206 -14.68 1.36 3.60
CA ASP A 206 -15.94 1.07 2.93
C ASP A 206 -15.77 0.62 1.47
N PHE A 207 -14.53 0.38 1.02
CA PHE A 207 -14.25 -0.11 -0.33
C PHE A 207 -13.32 -1.31 -0.31
N ASP A 208 -13.65 -2.29 -1.14
CA ASP A 208 -12.71 -3.34 -1.57
C ASP A 208 -12.23 -3.06 -2.98
N VAL A 209 -11.01 -3.49 -3.26
CA VAL A 209 -10.37 -3.32 -4.57
C VAL A 209 -10.00 -4.69 -5.13
N PHE A 210 -10.48 -4.96 -6.34
CA PHE A 210 -10.23 -6.20 -7.06
C PHE A 210 -9.42 -5.93 -8.31
N LEU A 211 -8.77 -6.98 -8.83
CA LEU A 211 -8.08 -6.95 -10.11
C LEU A 211 -8.76 -7.94 -11.05
N ASP A 212 -9.20 -7.50 -12.23
CA ASP A 212 -9.78 -8.39 -13.24
C ASP A 212 -8.73 -9.10 -14.11
N MET A 213 -9.18 -9.93 -15.06
CA MET A 213 -8.28 -10.67 -15.96
C MET A 213 -7.51 -9.78 -16.96
N ASN A 214 -7.89 -8.51 -17.10
CA ASN A 214 -7.26 -7.53 -17.97
C ASN A 214 -6.38 -6.56 -17.18
N ASP A 215 -6.01 -6.90 -15.94
CA ASP A 215 -5.32 -6.05 -14.97
C ASP A 215 -6.04 -4.72 -14.69
N ARG A 216 -7.39 -4.70 -14.76
CA ARG A 216 -8.17 -3.52 -14.41
C ARG A 216 -8.59 -3.60 -12.95
N PHE A 217 -8.44 -2.48 -12.26
CA PHE A 217 -8.80 -2.35 -10.86
C PHE A 217 -10.28 -1.99 -10.74
N LEU A 218 -11.01 -2.75 -9.95
CA LEU A 218 -12.46 -2.63 -9.78
C LEU A 218 -12.79 -2.31 -8.32
N LEU A 219 -13.63 -1.30 -8.10
CA LEU A 219 -14.12 -0.90 -6.78
C LEU A 219 -15.41 -1.64 -6.42
N SER A 220 -15.47 -2.24 -5.23
CA SER A 220 -16.71 -2.65 -4.57
C SER A 220 -17.05 -1.69 -3.46
N ILE A 221 -18.33 -1.34 -3.33
CA ILE A 221 -18.83 -0.43 -2.30
C ILE A 221 -19.39 -1.25 -1.13
N ASN A 222 -19.02 -0.88 0.08
CA ASN A 222 -19.42 -1.54 1.33
C ASN A 222 -19.96 -0.48 2.30
N PRO A 223 -21.23 -0.06 2.16
CA PRO A 223 -21.76 0.96 3.05
C PRO A 223 -21.80 0.49 4.51
N PRO A 224 -21.45 1.37 5.47
CA PRO A 224 -21.67 1.11 6.89
C PRO A 224 -23.17 1.06 7.17
N VAL A 225 -23.64 0.05 7.92
CA VAL A 225 -25.08 -0.12 8.17
C VAL A 225 -25.64 0.82 9.22
N ASP A 226 -24.81 1.31 10.13
CA ASP A 226 -25.23 2.23 11.19
C ASP A 226 -25.02 3.71 10.81
N ALA A 227 -24.70 4.01 9.55
CA ALA A 227 -24.57 5.40 9.10
C ALA A 227 -25.94 6.08 9.07
N THR A 228 -26.31 6.68 10.20
CA THR A 228 -27.41 7.65 10.25
C THR A 228 -27.18 8.72 9.19
N PRO A 229 -28.19 9.07 8.37
CA PRO A 229 -28.05 10.00 7.25
C PRO A 229 -27.82 11.48 7.67
N ALA A 230 -27.38 11.72 8.91
CA ALA A 230 -27.02 13.04 9.43
C ALA A 230 -25.66 13.50 8.87
N TYR A 231 -25.52 13.54 7.55
CA TYR A 231 -24.27 13.89 6.87
C TYR A 231 -24.32 15.36 6.42
N ASN A 232 -23.47 16.19 7.04
CA ASN A 232 -23.32 17.60 6.69
C ASN A 232 -22.67 17.73 5.29
N GLN A 233 -23.47 18.11 4.30
CA GLN A 233 -23.16 18.24 2.86
C GLN A 233 -22.01 19.19 2.44
N ARG A 234 -21.20 19.76 3.34
CA ARG A 234 -20.39 20.97 3.01
C ARG A 234 -18.92 20.79 2.60
N ASP A 235 -18.39 19.59 2.41
CA ASP A 235 -16.98 19.41 1.96
C ASP A 235 -16.79 18.35 0.84
N VAL A 236 -17.66 18.40 -0.17
CA VAL A 236 -17.78 17.44 -1.29
C VAL A 236 -16.47 17.22 -2.08
N THR A 237 -15.71 18.25 -2.47
CA THR A 237 -14.49 18.03 -3.25
C THR A 237 -13.30 17.56 -2.41
N ARG A 238 -13.33 17.82 -1.09
CA ARG A 238 -12.27 17.35 -0.19
C ARG A 238 -12.43 15.87 0.12
N SER A 239 -13.65 15.33 0.13
CA SER A 239 -13.86 13.91 0.44
C SER A 239 -13.39 12.99 -0.69
N ALA A 240 -13.71 13.24 -1.96
CA ALA A 240 -13.28 12.35 -3.06
C ALA A 240 -11.75 12.27 -3.22
N TRP A 241 -11.07 13.42 -3.11
CA TRP A 241 -9.60 13.47 -3.11
C TRP A 241 -8.99 12.75 -1.91
N THR A 242 -9.55 12.95 -0.71
CA THR A 242 -9.07 12.31 0.52
C THR A 242 -9.29 10.80 0.46
N LEU A 243 -10.46 10.37 0.01
CA LEU A 243 -10.81 8.97 -0.21
C LEU A 243 -9.86 8.30 -1.20
N PHE A 244 -9.57 8.94 -2.34
CA PHE A 244 -8.62 8.43 -3.32
C PHE A 244 -7.21 8.22 -2.73
N ASN A 245 -6.69 9.20 -2.00
CA ASN A 245 -5.38 9.06 -1.36
C ASN A 245 -5.39 7.97 -0.29
N ALA A 246 -6.44 7.90 0.53
CA ALA A 246 -6.60 6.90 1.56
C ALA A 246 -6.69 5.49 0.96
N LEU A 247 -7.40 5.31 -0.16
CA LEU A 247 -7.49 4.03 -0.87
C LEU A 247 -6.16 3.60 -1.49
N CYS A 248 -5.42 4.52 -2.12
CA CYS A 248 -4.08 4.23 -2.63
C CYS A 248 -3.15 3.78 -1.49
N GLN A 249 -3.17 4.49 -0.36
CA GLN A 249 -2.38 4.11 0.82
C GLN A 249 -2.80 2.75 1.36
N LYS A 250 -4.11 2.50 1.56
CA LYS A 250 -4.66 1.24 2.06
C LYS A 250 -4.18 0.07 1.20
N VAL A 251 -4.45 0.11 -0.11
CA VAL A 251 -4.13 -0.99 -1.03
C VAL A 251 -2.62 -1.27 -1.11
N LEU A 252 -1.80 -0.23 -1.27
CA LEU A 252 -0.36 -0.40 -1.39
C LEU A 252 0.28 -0.89 -0.09
N ARG A 253 -0.20 -0.42 1.08
CA ARG A 253 0.24 -0.94 2.38
C ARG A 253 -0.16 -2.40 2.56
N SER A 254 -1.39 -2.76 2.22
CA SER A 254 -1.85 -4.16 2.31
C SER A 254 -1.02 -5.09 1.41
N ALA A 255 -0.63 -4.65 0.21
CA ALA A 255 0.29 -5.40 -0.65
C ALA A 255 1.67 -5.60 0.00
N ASN A 256 2.24 -4.57 0.64
CA ASN A 256 3.50 -4.70 1.37
C ASN A 256 3.38 -5.68 2.55
N ARG A 257 2.25 -5.65 3.28
CA ARG A 257 1.98 -6.57 4.38
C ARG A 257 1.90 -8.02 3.89
N VAL A 258 1.23 -8.28 2.76
CA VAL A 258 1.18 -9.62 2.16
C VAL A 258 2.58 -10.10 1.73
N LEU A 259 3.45 -9.19 1.27
CA LEU A 259 4.78 -9.56 0.82
C LEU A 259 5.75 -9.86 1.97
N HIS A 260 5.72 -9.05 3.02
CA HIS A 260 6.74 -9.06 4.08
C HIS A 260 6.25 -9.61 5.43
N ASP A 261 4.96 -9.90 5.56
CA ASP A 261 4.29 -10.30 6.81
C ASP A 261 4.57 -9.34 7.98
N GLN A 262 4.73 -8.06 7.66
CA GLN A 262 5.09 -7.00 8.61
C GLN A 262 4.17 -5.81 8.42
N ASP A 263 3.59 -5.33 9.53
CA ASP A 263 2.89 -4.06 9.57
C ASP A 263 3.88 -2.97 9.97
N ILE A 264 4.70 -2.54 9.00
CA ILE A 264 5.63 -1.44 9.24
C ILE A 264 4.83 -0.14 9.08
N GLU A 265 4.30 0.37 10.19
CA GLU A 265 3.82 1.74 10.26
C GLU A 265 4.98 2.71 10.08
N ARG A 266 5.33 2.98 8.82
CA ARG A 266 6.26 4.05 8.50
C ARG A 266 5.50 5.34 8.67
N THR A 267 5.95 6.18 9.60
CA THR A 267 5.68 7.61 9.48
C THR A 267 6.20 8.01 8.11
N PRO A 268 5.35 8.47 7.17
CA PRO A 268 5.82 8.86 5.85
C PRO A 268 6.93 9.87 6.10
N ALA A 269 8.16 9.51 5.74
CA ALA A 269 9.28 10.41 5.88
C ALA A 269 8.82 11.67 5.16
N VAL A 270 8.65 12.76 5.90
CA VAL A 270 8.23 14.04 5.33
C VAL A 270 9.30 14.33 4.30
N PHE A 271 8.98 14.06 3.03
CA PHE A 271 9.81 14.48 1.92
C PHE A 271 9.70 15.97 2.00
N ASP A 272 10.68 16.58 2.65
CA ASP A 272 10.83 18.02 2.66
C ASP A 272 11.15 18.41 1.23
N THR A 273 10.10 18.58 0.41
CA THR A 273 10.19 19.03 -0.97
C THR A 273 10.86 20.38 -1.08
N SER A 274 10.87 21.15 0.02
CA SER A 274 11.52 22.46 0.09
C SER A 274 13.04 22.36 0.16
N ARG A 275 13.58 21.22 0.58
CA ARG A 275 15.02 20.99 0.61
C ARG A 275 15.30 19.69 -0.13
N PRO A 276 15.76 19.73 -1.40
CA PRO A 276 16.24 18.51 -2.02
C PRO A 276 17.22 17.90 -1.02
N PRO A 277 16.99 16.65 -0.54
CA PRO A 277 18.06 15.91 0.06
C PRO A 277 19.24 15.97 -0.91
N SER A 278 20.46 15.72 -0.48
CA SER A 278 21.58 15.52 -1.41
C SER A 278 21.34 14.23 -2.23
N LEU A 279 20.24 14.16 -2.97
CA LEU A 279 19.88 13.24 -4.02
C LEU A 279 20.90 13.54 -5.10
N ARG A 280 22.03 12.86 -5.00
CA ARG A 280 22.89 12.73 -6.16
C ARG A 280 22.06 11.92 -7.14
N SER A 281 21.56 12.57 -8.19
CA SER A 281 21.22 11.92 -9.44
C SER A 281 22.52 11.36 -10.02
N SER A 282 23.07 10.34 -9.37
CA SER A 282 24.04 9.49 -10.00
C SER A 282 23.29 8.83 -11.16
N PRO A 283 23.76 8.92 -12.41
CA PRO A 283 23.24 8.06 -13.45
C PRO A 283 23.35 6.64 -12.91
N VAL A 284 22.19 6.02 -12.65
CA VAL A 284 22.11 4.62 -12.27
C VAL A 284 22.50 3.86 -13.53
N HIS A 285 23.81 3.74 -13.78
CA HIS A 285 24.32 2.63 -14.54
C HIS A 285 23.71 1.40 -13.89
N SER A 286 23.02 0.60 -14.70
CA SER A 286 22.36 -0.63 -14.26
C SER A 286 23.27 -1.33 -13.24
N LEU A 287 22.74 -1.64 -12.06
CA LEU A 287 23.53 -2.32 -11.01
C LEU A 287 24.13 -3.65 -11.54
N ASP A 288 23.63 -4.15 -12.67
CA ASP A 288 24.16 -5.31 -13.39
C ASP A 288 25.49 -5.07 -14.14
N GLN A 289 25.98 -3.83 -14.27
CA GLN A 289 27.17 -3.55 -15.11
C GLN A 289 28.29 -2.72 -14.48
N THR A 290 28.25 -2.38 -13.19
CA THR A 290 29.28 -1.49 -12.60
C THR A 290 29.88 -1.99 -11.28
N ILE A 291 30.18 -3.29 -11.20
CA ILE A 291 31.15 -3.84 -10.23
C ILE A 291 32.39 -4.29 -11.02
N ALA A 292 33.01 -3.38 -11.78
CA ALA A 292 34.19 -3.72 -12.57
C ALA A 292 35.29 -2.64 -12.58
N GLN A 293 35.17 -1.55 -11.82
CA GLN A 293 36.18 -0.48 -11.84
C GLN A 293 36.46 0.09 -10.45
N ASP A 294 36.94 -0.79 -9.56
CA ASP A 294 37.99 -0.52 -8.57
C ASP A 294 38.39 -1.89 -8.00
N GLU A 295 39.08 -2.68 -8.82
CA GLU A 295 39.73 -3.94 -8.42
C GLU A 295 40.99 -3.65 -7.59
N GLU A 296 40.83 -3.01 -6.43
CA GLU A 296 41.84 -3.15 -5.37
C GLU A 296 41.59 -4.50 -4.70
N ALA A 297 42.25 -5.53 -5.24
CA ALA A 297 42.42 -6.91 -4.75
C ALA A 297 41.64 -7.26 -3.47
N ILE A 298 40.32 -7.41 -3.57
CA ILE A 298 39.53 -8.07 -2.53
C ILE A 298 39.91 -9.56 -2.60
N PRO A 299 40.38 -10.18 -1.50
CA PRO A 299 40.79 -11.58 -1.49
C PRO A 299 39.66 -12.47 -2.03
N ALA A 300 39.99 -13.32 -3.01
CA ALA A 300 39.08 -14.19 -3.76
C ALA A 300 38.40 -15.31 -2.93
N ASP A 301 38.45 -15.21 -1.60
CA ASP A 301 38.06 -16.27 -0.65
C ASP A 301 36.79 -15.90 0.16
N CYS A 302 36.13 -14.80 -0.17
CA CYS A 302 34.77 -14.55 0.30
C CYS A 302 33.81 -15.24 -0.68
N ASP A 303 33.50 -16.51 -0.39
CA ASP A 303 32.39 -17.24 -1.01
C ASP A 303 31.23 -16.29 -1.25
N VAL A 304 30.89 -16.15 -2.53
CA VAL A 304 29.89 -15.24 -3.08
C VAL A 304 28.59 -15.49 -2.33
N ALA A 305 28.35 -14.71 -1.27
CA ALA A 305 27.11 -14.73 -0.53
C ALA A 305 26.00 -14.55 -1.56
N ALA A 306 25.18 -15.59 -1.75
CA ALA A 306 24.07 -15.58 -2.70
C ALA A 306 23.36 -14.23 -2.58
N SER A 307 23.32 -13.47 -3.67
CA SER A 307 22.85 -12.08 -3.63
C SER A 307 21.44 -12.07 -3.05
N VAL A 308 21.32 -11.59 -1.81
CA VAL A 308 20.02 -11.48 -1.14
C VAL A 308 19.16 -10.59 -2.04
N PRO A 309 18.00 -11.06 -2.52
CA PRO A 309 17.17 -10.26 -3.41
C PRO A 309 16.77 -8.96 -2.69
N PRO A 310 16.71 -7.82 -3.41
CA PRO A 310 16.37 -6.54 -2.81
C PRO A 310 14.96 -6.60 -2.23
N ARG A 311 14.79 -6.00 -1.05
CA ARG A 311 13.47 -5.83 -0.44
C ARG A 311 12.72 -4.75 -1.20
N ARG A 312 11.59 -5.08 -1.81
CA ARG A 312 10.80 -4.12 -2.61
C ARG A 312 9.47 -3.81 -1.96
N GLU A 313 9.06 -2.54 -2.00
CA GLU A 313 7.84 -2.06 -1.36
C GLU A 313 7.20 -0.93 -2.15
N PHE A 314 5.87 -0.83 -2.08
CA PHE A 314 5.14 0.32 -2.60
C PHE A 314 5.01 1.43 -1.55
N VAL A 315 5.09 2.68 -2.00
CA VAL A 315 4.81 3.86 -1.16
C VAL A 315 3.88 4.78 -1.93
N TRP A 316 2.78 5.23 -1.31
CA TRP A 316 1.94 6.28 -1.88
C TRP A 316 2.41 7.65 -1.37
N ARG A 317 2.66 8.57 -2.30
CA ARG A 317 2.99 9.95 -2.00
C ARG A 317 1.79 10.86 -2.28
N THR A 318 1.21 11.37 -1.19
CA THR A 318 0.18 12.41 -1.26
C THR A 318 0.81 13.74 -1.68
N MET A 319 0.15 14.46 -2.59
CA MET A 319 0.56 15.80 -3.01
C MET A 319 -0.25 16.88 -2.27
N ASP A 320 0.39 18.00 -1.95
CA ASP A 320 -0.25 19.11 -1.22
C ASP A 320 -1.35 19.81 -2.04
N VAL A 321 -1.23 19.77 -3.37
CA VAL A 321 -2.17 20.41 -4.28
C VAL A 321 -3.11 19.34 -4.84
N PRO A 322 -4.42 19.41 -4.51
CA PRO A 322 -5.42 18.54 -5.10
C PRO A 322 -5.45 18.69 -6.61
N GLN A 323 -5.55 17.56 -7.31
CA GLN A 323 -5.79 17.52 -8.75
C GLN A 323 -7.14 16.85 -9.02
N SER A 324 -7.77 17.19 -10.15
CA SER A 324 -8.98 16.47 -10.58
C SER A 324 -8.66 14.99 -10.79
N LEU A 325 -9.47 14.11 -10.22
CA LEU A 325 -9.33 12.66 -10.38
C LEU A 325 -9.45 12.23 -11.85
N ALA A 326 -10.33 12.87 -12.63
CA ALA A 326 -10.41 12.65 -14.08
C ALA A 326 -9.11 13.02 -14.81
N SER A 327 -8.44 14.10 -14.38
CA SER A 327 -7.15 14.51 -14.95
C SER A 327 -6.06 13.50 -14.64
N ILE A 328 -6.01 12.99 -13.40
CA ILE A 328 -5.05 11.95 -12.99
C ILE A 328 -5.26 10.68 -13.83
N ALA A 329 -6.50 10.18 -13.90
CA ALA A 329 -6.82 8.98 -14.65
C ALA A 329 -6.38 9.09 -16.12
N THR A 330 -6.74 10.20 -16.77
CA THR A 330 -6.41 10.45 -18.19
C THR A 330 -4.91 10.58 -18.42
N GLN A 331 -4.21 11.30 -17.53
CA GLN A 331 -2.77 11.50 -17.66
C GLN A 331 -2.01 10.17 -17.51
N ILE A 332 -2.28 9.41 -16.45
CA ILE A 332 -1.58 8.16 -16.19
C ILE A 332 -1.90 7.12 -17.27
N ALA A 333 -3.16 7.00 -17.70
CA ALA A 333 -3.53 6.11 -18.81
C ALA A 333 -2.75 6.45 -20.09
N ARG A 334 -2.66 7.74 -20.43
CA ARG A 334 -1.87 8.20 -21.58
C ARG A 334 -0.39 7.85 -21.44
N ASP A 335 0.19 8.05 -20.25
CA ASP A 335 1.61 7.75 -20.02
C ASP A 335 1.90 6.24 -20.10
N LEU A 336 0.97 5.40 -19.64
CA LEU A 336 1.01 3.95 -19.79
C LEU A 336 0.94 3.53 -21.27
N ASP A 337 0.01 4.09 -22.04
CA ASP A 337 -0.16 3.79 -23.48
C ASP A 337 1.09 4.16 -24.29
N LEU A 338 1.70 5.30 -23.96
CA LEU A 338 2.92 5.77 -24.61
C LEU A 338 4.18 5.02 -24.14
N ARG A 339 4.05 4.09 -23.19
CA ARG A 339 5.18 3.44 -22.49
C ARG A 339 6.17 4.45 -21.92
N ARG A 340 5.68 5.64 -21.55
CA ARG A 340 6.46 6.75 -20.96
C ARG A 340 6.54 6.67 -19.44
N ALA A 341 6.12 5.55 -18.86
CA ALA A 341 6.26 5.26 -17.44
C ALA A 341 7.72 4.99 -17.03
N SER A 342 8.69 5.75 -17.58
CA SER A 342 10.04 5.79 -17.05
C SER A 342 10.00 6.53 -15.72
N ILE A 343 10.19 5.79 -14.63
CA ILE A 343 10.26 6.37 -13.29
C ILE A 343 11.71 6.73 -12.97
N ASN A 344 11.89 7.88 -12.30
CA ASN A 344 13.20 8.30 -11.80
C ASN A 344 13.74 7.28 -10.79
N ARG A 345 14.98 6.82 -10.97
CA ARG A 345 15.68 6.00 -9.98
C ARG A 345 16.58 6.89 -9.13
N LEU A 346 16.35 6.88 -7.83
CA LEU A 346 17.05 7.72 -6.86
C LEU A 346 17.74 6.84 -5.84
N ALA A 347 19.01 7.12 -5.55
CA ALA A 347 19.70 6.50 -4.42
C ALA A 347 19.56 7.41 -3.20
N ARG A 348 19.03 6.87 -2.10
CA ARG A 348 18.96 7.55 -0.81
C ARG A 348 19.94 6.89 0.14
N ARG A 349 20.90 7.68 0.61
CA ARG A 349 21.80 7.30 1.69
C ARG A 349 21.30 7.93 2.99
N ASP A 350 20.66 7.13 3.84
CA ASP A 350 20.30 7.58 5.18
C ASP A 350 21.55 7.53 6.06
N GLY A 351 22.27 8.65 6.12
CA GLY A 351 23.50 8.80 6.91
C GLY A 351 23.29 8.71 8.43
N ARG A 352 22.07 8.41 8.91
CA ARG A 352 21.72 8.35 10.34
C ARG A 352 21.40 6.94 10.83
N SER A 353 21.27 5.95 9.94
CA SER A 353 21.03 4.57 10.38
C SER A 353 22.35 3.90 10.75
N ILE A 354 22.40 3.38 11.97
CA ILE A 354 23.56 2.69 12.54
C ILE A 354 23.64 1.24 12.01
N HIS A 355 22.50 0.66 11.64
CA HIS A 355 22.40 -0.69 11.11
C HIS A 355 22.75 -0.69 9.61
N ARG A 356 23.91 -1.27 9.25
CA ARG A 356 24.40 -1.31 7.85
C ARG A 356 24.94 -2.69 7.51
N CYS A 357 24.04 -3.59 7.14
CA CYS A 357 24.44 -4.90 6.68
C CYS A 357 24.99 -4.84 5.24
N PRO A 358 26.19 -5.38 4.98
CA PRO A 358 26.69 -5.53 3.62
C PRO A 358 25.68 -6.28 2.73
N GLY A 359 25.39 -5.72 1.55
CA GLY A 359 24.44 -6.31 0.60
C GLY A 359 22.97 -6.06 0.93
N TYR A 360 22.65 -5.33 2.01
CA TYR A 360 21.27 -4.90 2.23
C TYR A 360 20.88 -3.89 1.15
N ILE A 361 19.79 -4.17 0.46
CA ILE A 361 19.19 -3.28 -0.53
C ILE A 361 17.69 -3.29 -0.32
N ARG A 362 17.10 -2.09 -0.23
CA ARG A 362 15.66 -1.90 -0.27
C ARG A 362 15.27 -0.91 -1.36
N GLU A 363 14.28 -1.25 -2.16
CA GLU A 363 13.79 -0.43 -3.26
C GLU A 363 12.32 -0.04 -2.99
N GLU A 364 12.07 1.24 -2.79
CA GLU A 364 10.73 1.80 -2.58
C GLU A 364 10.18 2.32 -3.90
N VAL A 365 9.15 1.67 -4.44
CA VAL A 365 8.37 2.15 -5.58
C VAL A 365 7.38 3.19 -5.08
N THR A 366 7.80 4.46 -5.12
CA THR A 366 7.01 5.61 -4.69
C THR A 366 6.13 6.10 -5.84
N LEU A 367 4.82 5.89 -5.71
CA LEU A 367 3.82 6.35 -6.67
C LEU A 367 3.21 7.68 -6.21
N ALA A 368 2.93 8.56 -7.16
CA ALA A 368 2.28 9.83 -6.95
C ALA A 368 1.16 10.04 -7.98
N THR A 369 0.41 11.13 -7.84
CA THR A 369 -0.67 11.48 -8.78
C THR A 369 -0.18 11.85 -10.18
N ARG A 370 1.11 12.19 -10.32
CA ARG A 370 1.78 12.40 -11.59
C ARG A 370 2.91 11.39 -11.74
N THR A 371 3.04 10.81 -12.92
CA THR A 371 4.11 9.86 -13.27
C THR A 371 5.50 10.48 -13.07
N ALA A 372 5.68 11.75 -13.43
CA ALA A 372 6.92 12.50 -13.27
C ALA A 372 7.36 12.71 -11.81
N ASP A 373 6.40 12.71 -10.88
CA ASP A 373 6.65 12.87 -9.43
C ASP A 373 6.87 11.52 -8.72
N SER A 374 6.68 10.42 -9.46
CA SER A 374 6.93 9.06 -8.98
C SER A 374 8.42 8.71 -9.11
N ALA A 375 8.92 7.88 -8.20
CA ALA A 375 10.34 7.52 -8.12
C ALA A 375 10.51 6.11 -7.57
N VAL A 376 11.57 5.42 -8.00
CA VAL A 376 12.10 4.23 -7.33
C VAL A 376 13.26 4.68 -6.47
N ILE A 377 13.16 4.48 -5.17
CA ILE A 377 14.15 4.97 -4.20
C ILE A 377 14.88 3.77 -3.61
N SER A 378 16.16 3.65 -3.92
CA SER A 378 17.03 2.61 -3.38
C SER A 378 17.67 3.08 -2.07
N HIS A 379 17.56 2.26 -1.03
CA HIS A 379 18.13 2.45 0.30
C HIS A 379 19.16 1.36 0.56
N ASP A 380 20.32 1.75 1.09
CA ASP A 380 21.42 0.88 1.49
C ASP A 380 21.41 0.53 2.99
N VAL A 381 20.38 0.99 3.71
CA VAL A 381 20.19 0.75 5.14
C VAL A 381 18.71 0.45 5.45
N PRO A 382 18.42 -0.50 6.37
CA PRO A 382 17.06 -0.76 6.80
C PRO A 382 16.51 0.40 7.63
N ALA A 383 15.20 0.62 7.54
CA ALA A 383 14.51 1.58 8.38
C ALA A 383 14.40 1.08 9.82
N VAL A 384 14.20 2.01 10.75
CA VAL A 384 13.85 1.67 12.14
C VAL A 384 12.58 0.82 12.16
N HIS A 385 12.57 -0.21 13.01
CA HIS A 385 11.54 -1.25 13.16
C HIS A 385 11.40 -2.21 11.98
N GLU A 386 12.22 -2.07 10.94
CA GLU A 386 12.29 -3.03 9.85
C GLU A 386 13.09 -4.27 10.25
N VAL A 387 12.72 -5.45 9.75
CA VAL A 387 13.59 -6.63 9.79
C VAL A 387 14.57 -6.57 8.62
N CYS A 388 15.85 -6.52 8.94
CA CYS A 388 16.91 -6.53 7.93
C CYS A 388 16.89 -7.85 7.15
N SER A 389 16.82 -7.79 5.81
CA SER A 389 16.79 -8.98 4.95
C SER A 389 18.10 -9.79 4.95
N VAL A 390 19.19 -9.20 5.45
CA VAL A 390 20.51 -9.82 5.49
C VAL A 390 20.79 -10.52 6.82
N CYS A 391 20.58 -9.84 7.95
CA CYS A 391 20.88 -10.40 9.28
C CYS A 391 19.64 -10.88 10.05
N HIS A 392 18.43 -10.62 9.53
CA HIS A 392 17.14 -10.95 10.13
C HIS A 392 16.87 -10.32 11.51
N GLU A 393 17.65 -9.30 11.90
CA GLU A 393 17.38 -8.53 13.11
C GLU A 393 16.40 -7.38 12.84
N VAL A 394 15.54 -7.10 13.82
CA VAL A 394 14.71 -5.90 13.86
C VAL A 394 15.61 -4.70 14.20
N VAL A 395 15.61 -3.68 13.34
CA VAL A 395 16.30 -2.42 13.62
C VAL A 395 15.57 -1.69 14.75
N THR A 396 16.27 -1.30 15.81
CA THR A 396 15.64 -0.56 16.92
C THR A 396 16.06 0.90 16.93
N SER A 397 15.17 1.78 17.41
CA SER A 397 15.52 3.18 17.68
C SER A 397 16.41 3.24 18.92
N GLY A 398 17.54 3.93 18.83
CA GLY A 398 18.43 4.12 19.98
C GLY A 398 19.55 3.10 20.12
N GLU A 399 19.82 2.30 19.08
CA GLU A 399 21.08 1.58 19.00
C GLU A 399 22.23 2.59 19.09
N VAL A 400 23.28 2.27 19.85
CA VAL A 400 24.45 3.12 20.01
C VAL A 400 25.54 2.59 19.10
N PHE A 401 26.04 3.46 18.23
CA PHE A 401 27.27 3.21 17.51
C PHE A 401 28.44 3.50 18.44
N ASP A 402 29.10 2.43 18.90
CA ASP A 402 30.22 2.51 19.82
C ASP A 402 31.38 1.68 19.27
N CYS A 403 32.20 2.35 18.46
CA CYS A 403 33.32 1.72 17.79
C CYS A 403 34.62 2.03 18.52
N VAL A 404 35.45 1.01 18.74
CA VAL A 404 36.75 1.14 19.44
C VAL A 404 37.74 2.10 18.80
N CYS A 405 37.58 2.42 17.52
CA CYS A 405 38.41 3.42 16.85
C CYS A 405 38.12 4.86 17.31
N GLY A 406 37.06 5.09 18.09
CA GLY A 406 36.62 6.41 18.56
C GLY A 406 36.11 7.34 17.46
N GLN A 407 36.13 6.90 16.20
CA GLN A 407 35.59 7.67 15.08
C GLN A 407 34.07 7.61 15.11
N LYS A 408 33.45 8.77 14.90
CA LYS A 408 32.02 8.85 14.62
C LYS A 408 31.73 8.08 13.33
N GLU A 409 30.52 7.53 13.25
CA GLU A 409 30.06 6.80 12.08
C GLU A 409 30.19 7.67 10.80
N PRO A 410 31.06 7.31 9.83
CA PRO A 410 31.33 8.12 8.64
C PRO A 410 30.22 7.99 7.58
N GLY A 411 29.10 7.35 7.93
CA GLY A 411 27.93 7.27 7.07
C GLY A 411 28.09 6.41 5.81
N SER A 412 29.19 5.67 5.66
CA SER A 412 29.55 4.96 4.42
C SER A 412 30.09 3.55 4.63
N ARG A 413 30.53 3.20 5.85
CA ARG A 413 31.14 1.90 6.14
C ARG A 413 30.11 0.91 6.67
N PRO A 414 30.18 -0.37 6.29
CA PRO A 414 29.31 -1.39 6.88
C PRO A 414 29.58 -1.52 8.38
N THR A 415 28.53 -1.86 9.12
CA THR A 415 28.58 -2.03 10.56
C THR A 415 28.25 -3.48 10.93
N VAL A 416 28.82 -3.94 12.04
CA VAL A 416 28.57 -5.27 12.59
C VAL A 416 28.15 -5.12 14.04
N LYS A 417 27.12 -5.87 14.42
CA LYS A 417 26.62 -5.93 15.80
C LYS A 417 27.34 -7.01 16.59
N CYS A 418 27.83 -6.64 17.76
CA CYS A 418 28.41 -7.60 18.69
C CYS A 418 27.34 -8.53 19.25
N ARG A 419 27.49 -9.84 19.12
CA ARG A 419 26.54 -10.82 19.69
C ARG A 419 26.49 -10.77 21.22
N SER A 420 27.59 -10.39 21.88
CA SER A 420 27.70 -10.35 23.34
C SER A 420 27.11 -9.07 23.94
N CYS A 421 27.65 -7.88 23.62
CA CYS A 421 27.18 -6.62 24.21
C CYS A 421 26.13 -5.87 23.36
N LYS A 422 25.78 -6.37 22.17
CA LYS A 422 24.81 -5.76 21.24
C LYS A 422 25.19 -4.39 20.69
N SER A 423 26.41 -3.89 20.94
CA SER A 423 26.88 -2.63 20.34
C SER A 423 27.23 -2.78 18.87
N TRP A 424 27.05 -1.70 18.11
CA TRP A 424 27.45 -1.62 16.70
C TRP A 424 28.83 -1.01 16.57
N SER A 425 29.65 -1.59 15.69
CA SER A 425 31.00 -1.11 15.38
C SER A 425 31.25 -1.17 13.88
N HIS A 426 32.26 -0.45 13.39
CA HIS A 426 32.72 -0.64 12.01
C HIS A 426 33.13 -2.10 11.81
N ARG A 427 32.77 -2.68 10.66
CA ARG A 427 33.17 -4.05 10.30
C ARG A 427 34.67 -4.28 10.46
N ASP A 428 35.48 -3.31 10.02
CA ASP A 428 36.94 -3.37 10.04
C ASP A 428 37.55 -3.11 11.43
N CYS A 429 36.74 -2.72 12.42
CA CYS A 429 37.18 -2.49 13.79
C CYS A 429 36.79 -3.63 14.75
N GLY A 430 36.06 -4.65 14.26
CA GLY A 430 35.82 -5.87 15.01
C GLY A 430 37.03 -6.82 14.99
N PRO A 431 37.13 -7.79 15.91
CA PRO A 431 37.91 -9.01 15.65
C PRO A 431 37.44 -9.63 14.34
N SER A 432 38.30 -10.44 13.71
CA SER A 432 38.10 -11.15 12.43
C SER A 432 36.64 -11.30 11.99
N PRO A 433 36.27 -11.11 10.71
CA PRO A 433 34.88 -11.13 10.22
C PRO A 433 34.04 -12.37 10.62
N ASN A 434 34.70 -13.45 11.08
CA ASN A 434 34.07 -14.67 11.58
C ASN A 434 33.73 -14.62 13.09
N GLU A 435 34.40 -13.77 13.87
CA GLU A 435 34.14 -13.54 15.28
C GLU A 435 33.13 -12.40 15.45
N SER A 436 31.87 -12.77 15.59
CA SER A 436 30.75 -11.84 15.85
C SER A 436 30.78 -11.09 17.20
N LEU A 437 31.96 -10.94 17.82
CA LEU A 437 32.17 -10.24 19.08
C LEU A 437 32.81 -8.88 18.78
N CYS A 438 32.63 -7.86 19.62
CA CYS A 438 33.42 -6.63 19.51
C CYS A 438 34.75 -6.79 20.24
N TYR A 439 35.69 -5.87 20.01
CA TYR A 439 36.99 -5.90 20.67
C TYR A 439 36.88 -5.87 22.21
N LEU A 440 35.92 -5.11 22.77
CA LEU A 440 35.68 -5.08 24.22
C LEU A 440 35.31 -6.46 24.76
N CYS A 441 34.32 -7.12 24.14
CA CYS A 441 33.90 -8.48 24.52
C CYS A 441 35.00 -9.51 24.30
N THR A 442 35.76 -9.39 23.21
CA THR A 442 36.89 -10.28 22.90
C THR A 442 38.00 -10.15 23.96
N SER A 443 38.32 -8.92 24.36
CA SER A 443 39.30 -8.65 25.40
C SER A 443 38.84 -9.14 26.79
N PHE A 444 37.53 -9.10 27.06
CA PHE A 444 36.96 -9.62 28.29
C PHE A 444 37.03 -11.15 28.35
N LEU A 445 36.66 -11.84 27.26
CA LEU A 445 36.73 -13.30 27.17
C LEU A 445 38.18 -13.81 27.27
N ARG A 446 39.12 -13.18 26.55
CA ARG A 446 40.55 -13.52 26.66
C ARG A 446 41.11 -13.35 28.07
N LYS A 447 40.56 -12.44 28.89
CA LYS A 447 40.97 -12.30 30.30
C LYS A 447 40.40 -13.40 31.20
N GLN A 448 39.25 -13.98 30.86
CA GLN A 448 38.69 -15.12 31.59
C GLN A 448 39.47 -16.41 31.31
N ASP A 449 39.95 -16.60 30.08
CA ASP A 449 40.72 -17.80 29.69
C ASP A 449 42.14 -17.85 30.29
N VAL A 450 42.64 -16.72 30.81
CA VAL A 450 44.00 -16.60 31.38
C VAL A 450 44.01 -16.75 32.91
N LEU A 451 42.85 -16.98 33.54
CA LEU A 451 42.83 -17.39 34.95
C LEU A 451 43.19 -18.88 35.03
N PRO A 452 44.35 -19.25 35.62
CA PRO A 452 44.71 -20.66 35.76
C PRO A 452 43.65 -21.37 36.61
N ALA A 453 43.28 -22.58 36.20
CA ALA A 453 42.51 -23.51 37.02
C ALA A 453 43.33 -23.89 38.27
N THR A 454 43.43 -22.98 39.24
CA THR A 454 44.04 -23.27 40.54
C THR A 454 42.99 -23.98 41.39
N SER A 455 43.18 -25.30 41.46
CA SER A 455 42.98 -26.18 42.62
C SER A 455 41.75 -25.95 43.51
N GLU A 456 40.94 -27.02 43.60
CA GLU A 456 40.05 -27.35 44.72
C GLU A 456 40.49 -26.68 46.04
N THR A 457 39.80 -25.60 46.40
CA THR A 457 39.90 -25.06 47.75
C THR A 457 38.90 -25.83 48.60
N THR A 458 39.44 -26.68 49.46
CA THR A 458 38.69 -27.50 50.43
C THR A 458 37.77 -26.65 51.29
N LEU A 459 36.54 -27.12 51.39
CA LEU A 459 35.37 -26.52 52.01
C LEU A 459 35.43 -26.68 53.55
N SER A 460 36.45 -26.14 54.20
CA SER A 460 36.66 -26.32 55.65
C SER A 460 37.01 -25.07 56.46
N ASP A 461 37.08 -23.89 55.84
CA ASP A 461 37.48 -22.64 56.53
C ASP A 461 36.42 -21.50 56.40
N LEU A 462 35.14 -21.86 56.53
CA LEU A 462 34.03 -20.89 56.55
C LEU A 462 33.18 -20.98 57.84
N SER A 463 33.81 -21.03 59.02
CA SER A 463 33.09 -20.99 60.30
C SER A 463 33.07 -19.62 61.00
N ASP A 464 33.79 -18.60 60.53
CA ASP A 464 33.85 -17.30 61.22
C ASP A 464 33.56 -16.11 60.28
N ILE A 465 32.37 -16.10 59.66
CA ILE A 465 31.81 -14.87 59.06
C ILE A 465 30.54 -14.49 59.82
N ASP A 466 30.67 -13.40 60.54
CA ASP A 466 29.66 -12.75 61.38
C ASP A 466 28.43 -12.33 60.55
N LEU A 467 27.27 -12.92 60.85
CA LEU A 467 26.00 -12.81 60.12
C LEU A 467 25.16 -11.59 60.57
N HIS A 468 25.79 -10.46 60.89
CA HIS A 468 25.10 -9.23 61.31
C HIS A 468 25.40 -8.01 60.43
N SER A 469 25.38 -8.18 59.11
CA SER A 469 25.21 -7.05 58.19
C SER A 469 23.95 -7.26 57.36
N GLU A 470 22.89 -6.54 57.74
CA GLU A 470 21.70 -6.40 56.90
C GLU A 470 22.12 -5.88 55.51
N PRO A 471 21.56 -6.42 54.43
CA PRO A 471 21.89 -5.95 53.09
C PRO A 471 21.46 -4.49 52.95
N SER A 472 22.44 -3.59 52.78
CA SER A 472 22.17 -2.16 52.63
C SER A 472 21.31 -1.94 51.38
N LEU A 473 20.09 -1.44 51.60
CA LEU A 473 19.08 -1.07 50.60
C LEU A 473 19.48 0.11 49.70
N GLY A 474 20.76 0.49 49.63
CA GLY A 474 21.22 1.71 48.95
C GLY A 474 20.92 1.77 47.45
N LEU A 475 20.70 0.63 46.79
CA LEU A 475 20.24 0.58 45.40
C LEU A 475 18.74 0.87 45.25
N LEU A 476 17.94 0.55 46.28
CA LEU A 476 16.52 0.86 46.31
C LEU A 476 16.31 2.34 46.66
N ASP A 477 17.10 2.88 47.59
CA ASP A 477 17.04 4.29 47.97
C ASP A 477 17.41 5.21 46.80
N GLY A 478 18.46 4.87 46.03
CA GLY A 478 18.81 5.63 44.82
C GLY A 478 17.75 5.59 43.72
N ALA A 479 17.01 4.48 43.59
CA ALA A 479 15.89 4.38 42.65
C ALA A 479 14.67 5.18 43.11
N LEU A 480 14.42 5.24 44.42
CA LEU A 480 13.33 6.04 45.00
C LEU A 480 13.60 7.54 44.91
N ASP A 481 14.85 7.97 45.12
CA ASP A 481 15.26 9.38 44.96
C ASP A 481 15.12 9.85 43.51
N PHE A 482 15.52 9.03 42.54
CA PHE A 482 15.33 9.31 41.11
C PHE A 482 13.85 9.48 40.72
N LEU A 483 12.99 8.59 41.22
CA LEU A 483 11.54 8.66 40.95
C LEU A 483 10.88 9.88 41.63
N ALA A 484 11.37 10.28 42.81
CA ALA A 484 10.90 11.49 43.49
C ALA A 484 11.30 12.76 42.72
N GLU A 485 12.53 12.81 42.18
CA GLU A 485 13.04 13.93 41.40
C GLU A 485 12.28 14.09 40.08
N GLU A 486 12.01 13.00 39.35
CA GLU A 486 11.21 13.10 38.14
C GLU A 486 9.75 13.49 38.43
N ARG A 487 9.15 12.96 39.50
CA ARG A 487 7.79 13.38 39.89
C ARG A 487 7.72 14.88 40.19
N ALA A 488 8.74 15.45 40.85
CA ALA A 488 8.82 16.89 41.09
C ALA A 488 8.93 17.68 39.77
N ARG A 489 9.75 17.19 38.82
CA ARG A 489 9.94 17.81 37.50
C ARG A 489 8.65 17.85 36.67
N TRP A 490 7.88 16.76 36.66
CA TRP A 490 6.58 16.70 35.97
C TRP A 490 5.51 17.60 36.63
N THR A 491 5.57 17.74 37.95
CA THR A 491 4.66 18.63 38.69
C THR A 491 4.96 20.10 38.38
N ALA A 492 6.24 20.48 38.34
CA ALA A 492 6.68 21.83 37.95
C ALA A 492 6.28 22.17 36.49
N MET A 493 6.36 21.22 35.55
CA MET A 493 5.90 21.45 34.17
C MET A 493 4.40 21.71 34.08
N ARG A 494 3.58 21.10 34.93
CA ARG A 494 2.13 21.37 34.98
C ARG A 494 1.82 22.73 35.58
N GLU A 495 2.56 23.14 36.60
CA GLU A 495 2.37 24.44 37.26
C GLU A 495 2.81 25.61 36.37
N VAL A 496 3.81 25.40 35.50
CA VAL A 496 4.23 26.40 34.49
C VAL A 496 3.28 26.43 33.28
N GLY A 497 2.51 25.37 33.05
CA GLY A 497 1.62 25.21 31.89
C GLY A 497 0.23 25.89 31.98
N THR A 498 -0.13 26.52 33.09
CA THR A 498 -1.44 27.17 33.27
C THR A 498 -1.43 28.70 33.13
N ALA A 499 -0.33 29.30 32.66
CA ALA A 499 -0.27 30.73 32.40
C ALA A 499 -0.70 31.08 30.96
N GLU A 500 -1.92 31.61 30.85
CA GLU A 500 -2.48 32.49 29.82
C GLU A 500 -1.83 32.52 28.42
N HIS A 501 -2.60 32.05 27.44
CA HIS A 501 -2.37 32.28 26.02
C HIS A 501 -2.37 33.79 25.68
N PRO A 502 -1.26 34.38 25.18
CA PRO A 502 -1.30 35.76 24.71
C PRO A 502 -1.95 35.81 23.32
N ARG A 503 -3.11 36.47 23.24
CA ARG A 503 -3.79 36.84 21.99
C ARG A 503 -2.83 37.54 21.03
N LYS A 504 -2.41 36.85 19.96
CA LYS A 504 -1.64 37.46 18.87
C LYS A 504 -2.50 38.45 18.08
N ARG A 505 -2.17 39.73 18.21
CA ARG A 505 -2.67 40.85 17.40
C ARG A 505 -2.43 40.58 15.90
N ARG A 506 -3.52 40.55 15.13
CA ARG A 506 -3.55 40.43 13.67
C ARG A 506 -3.14 41.77 13.04
N ARG A 507 -1.89 41.89 12.57
CA ARG A 507 -1.45 43.02 11.72
C ARG A 507 -2.00 42.80 10.30
N LYS A 508 -2.96 43.64 9.88
CA LYS A 508 -3.36 43.79 8.47
C LYS A 508 -2.17 44.41 7.72
N ARG A 509 -1.60 43.69 6.76
CA ARG A 509 -0.64 44.21 5.79
C ARG A 509 -1.37 44.31 4.45
N THR A 510 -1.70 45.54 4.07
CA THR A 510 -2.30 45.89 2.79
C THR A 510 -1.20 45.84 1.72
N THR A 511 -1.26 44.86 0.84
CA THR A 511 -0.42 44.79 -0.36
C THR A 511 -1.10 45.57 -1.48
N ARG A 512 -0.51 46.73 -1.85
CA ARG A 512 -0.77 47.38 -3.14
C ARG A 512 -0.07 46.58 -4.23
N PHE A 513 -0.81 46.20 -5.26
CA PHE A 513 -0.25 45.74 -6.54
C PHE A 513 0.32 46.94 -7.30
N PRO A 514 1.49 46.82 -7.95
CA PRO A 514 1.86 47.73 -9.02
C PRO A 514 1.15 47.30 -10.31
N GLU A 515 0.49 48.26 -10.96
CA GLU A 515 0.10 48.20 -12.37
C GLU A 515 1.32 47.85 -13.21
N MET A 516 1.17 46.88 -14.10
CA MET A 516 2.15 46.57 -15.14
C MET A 516 1.57 46.99 -16.48
N ASP A 517 2.31 47.87 -17.14
CA ASP A 517 2.05 48.48 -18.44
C ASP A 517 1.84 47.44 -19.55
N ASP A 518 0.71 47.57 -20.25
CA ASP A 518 0.48 47.01 -21.57
C ASP A 518 1.11 47.92 -22.63
N SER A 519 2.33 47.60 -23.07
CA SER A 519 2.85 48.10 -24.34
C SER A 519 3.83 47.09 -24.94
N TRP A 520 3.89 47.04 -26.28
CA TRP A 520 4.64 46.16 -27.21
C TRP A 520 3.70 45.23 -28.00
N ARG A 521 2.99 45.76 -28.99
CA ARG A 521 3.39 46.06 -30.40
C ARG A 521 3.11 44.90 -31.36
N ASP A 522 2.19 45.20 -32.27
CA ASP A 522 2.03 44.69 -33.62
C ASP A 522 3.34 44.71 -34.43
N ASP A 523 3.50 43.69 -35.30
CA ASP A 523 3.94 43.72 -36.71
C ASP A 523 4.06 42.24 -37.17
N GLN A 524 3.11 41.69 -37.92
CA GLN A 524 2.97 41.66 -39.40
C GLN A 524 3.88 40.69 -40.18
N ILE A 525 3.20 39.74 -40.87
CA ILE A 525 3.45 39.18 -42.23
C ILE A 525 4.62 38.16 -42.33
N GLU A 526 4.44 36.91 -42.78
CA GLU A 526 4.20 36.51 -44.18
C GLU A 526 3.38 35.22 -44.36
N GLU A 527 2.72 35.20 -45.52
CA GLU A 527 1.85 34.21 -46.11
C GLU A 527 2.56 32.91 -46.50
N GLY A 528 1.82 31.80 -46.46
CA GLY A 528 2.24 30.51 -46.97
C GLY A 528 1.05 29.61 -47.27
N ASN A 529 0.36 29.91 -48.36
CA ASN A 529 -0.66 29.06 -48.98
C ASN A 529 -0.11 27.66 -49.32
N SER A 530 -0.80 26.59 -48.94
CA SER A 530 -1.36 25.61 -49.89
C SER A 530 -2.22 24.55 -49.18
N THR A 531 -3.52 24.63 -49.44
CA THR A 531 -4.42 23.51 -49.82
C THR A 531 -4.01 22.08 -49.44
N ILE A 532 -4.84 21.41 -48.63
CA ILE A 532 -5.53 20.16 -49.00
C ILE A 532 -6.87 20.13 -48.25
N ALA A 533 -7.92 19.92 -49.03
CA ALA A 533 -9.31 19.83 -48.62
C ALA A 533 -9.70 18.42 -48.13
N ASN A 534 -10.90 18.36 -47.54
CA ASN A 534 -11.75 17.21 -47.24
C ASN A 534 -11.54 16.53 -45.89
N TYR A 535 -12.40 16.87 -44.92
CA TYR A 535 -13.48 15.98 -44.45
C TYR A 535 -14.40 16.76 -43.48
N GLU A 536 -15.44 17.39 -44.02
CA GLU A 536 -16.65 17.74 -43.26
C GLU A 536 -17.65 16.59 -43.39
N ALA A 537 -18.14 16.06 -42.26
CA ALA A 537 -19.56 15.84 -41.99
C ALA A 537 -19.73 15.17 -40.62
N LEU A 538 -20.79 15.61 -39.89
CA LEU A 538 -21.30 15.12 -38.60
C LEU A 538 -20.69 15.74 -37.33
N ARG A 539 -21.01 17.02 -37.11
CA ARG A 539 -21.29 17.56 -35.78
C ARG A 539 -22.62 18.33 -35.79
N ILE A 540 -23.70 17.64 -35.42
CA ILE A 540 -24.96 18.28 -35.07
C ILE A 540 -24.78 18.85 -33.66
N GLY A 541 -24.84 20.18 -33.56
CA GLY A 541 -24.69 20.93 -32.32
C GLY A 541 -26.01 21.03 -31.56
N HIS A 542 -25.94 20.85 -30.24
CA HIS A 542 -26.96 21.34 -29.31
C HIS A 542 -26.47 22.66 -28.71
N ARG A 543 -27.03 23.78 -29.19
CA ARG A 543 -27.00 25.09 -28.52
C ARG A 543 -28.16 25.13 -27.53
N TYR A 544 -27.88 25.25 -26.23
CA TYR A 544 -28.86 25.74 -25.26
C TYR A 544 -28.87 27.27 -25.30
N ARG A 545 -30.02 27.84 -25.68
CA ARG A 545 -30.36 29.25 -25.45
C ARG A 545 -30.82 29.39 -24.01
N TYR A 546 -30.20 30.28 -23.25
CA TYR A 546 -30.80 30.85 -22.04
C TYR A 546 -31.97 31.75 -22.47
N ARG A 547 -33.14 31.49 -21.92
CA ARG A 547 -34.33 32.34 -22.02
C ARG A 547 -34.57 32.89 -20.63
N ASP A 548 -34.33 34.19 -20.47
CA ASP A 548 -34.85 35.00 -19.36
C ASP A 548 -36.37 35.01 -19.47
N ASP A 549 -37.06 34.45 -18.49
CA ASP A 549 -38.47 34.74 -18.24
C ASP A 549 -38.64 34.95 -16.72
N SER A 550 -38.80 36.22 -16.39
CA SER A 550 -39.29 36.77 -15.14
C SER A 550 -40.61 36.14 -14.69
N MET A 551 -40.68 35.75 -13.41
CA MET A 551 -41.93 35.41 -12.71
C MET A 551 -42.04 36.18 -11.38
N PRO A 552 -43.26 36.48 -10.92
CA PRO A 552 -43.55 37.58 -10.01
C PRO A 552 -43.45 37.19 -8.53
N SER A 553 -43.16 38.19 -7.71
CA SER A 553 -43.15 38.17 -6.25
C SER A 553 -44.54 37.93 -5.66
N VAL A 554 -44.67 36.88 -4.84
CA VAL A 554 -45.81 36.64 -3.94
C VAL A 554 -45.37 36.99 -2.51
N PRO A 555 -46.17 37.74 -1.72
CA PRO A 555 -45.79 38.17 -0.37
C PRO A 555 -45.95 37.04 0.67
N PRO A 556 -45.22 37.10 1.80
CA PRO A 556 -45.35 36.09 2.85
C PRO A 556 -46.62 36.29 3.68
N PRO A 557 -47.29 35.23 4.14
CA PRO A 557 -48.33 35.34 5.14
C PRO A 557 -47.71 35.52 6.53
N ALA A 558 -48.21 36.53 7.25
CA ALA A 558 -48.07 36.67 8.69
C ALA A 558 -48.93 35.60 9.40
N GLY A 559 -48.44 35.04 10.51
CA GLY A 559 -49.26 34.21 11.39
C GLY A 559 -48.50 33.31 12.36
N ASP A 560 -48.40 33.79 13.59
CA ASP A 560 -48.43 33.07 14.87
C ASP A 560 -47.29 32.12 15.28
N SER A 561 -46.42 32.69 16.10
CA SER A 561 -45.61 32.04 17.11
C SER A 561 -46.46 31.43 18.24
N GLY A 562 -46.35 30.12 18.44
CA GLY A 562 -46.88 29.46 19.63
C GLY A 562 -46.37 28.03 19.79
N ASP A 563 -45.73 27.77 20.93
CA ASP A 563 -45.66 26.46 21.61
C ASP A 563 -44.60 25.41 21.21
N ILE A 564 -43.32 25.75 21.36
CA ILE A 564 -42.20 24.76 21.44
C ILE A 564 -41.87 24.34 22.89
N SER A 565 -42.55 24.90 23.91
CA SER A 565 -42.26 24.61 25.32
C SER A 565 -42.93 23.35 25.88
N ARG A 566 -43.61 22.53 25.07
CA ARG A 566 -44.32 21.32 25.53
C ARG A 566 -43.74 19.97 25.10
N ILE A 567 -42.72 19.95 24.23
CA ILE A 567 -42.11 18.70 23.77
C ILE A 567 -40.92 18.24 24.65
N LEU A 568 -40.37 19.13 25.48
CA LEU A 568 -39.24 18.80 26.37
C LEU A 568 -39.66 18.26 27.76
N ALA A 569 -40.95 18.10 28.03
CA ALA A 569 -41.46 17.56 29.30
C ALA A 569 -41.75 16.05 29.28
N TRP A 570 -41.50 15.35 28.16
CA TRP A 570 -41.86 13.93 28.00
C TRP A 570 -40.68 12.94 27.92
N LEU A 571 -39.44 13.41 28.01
CA LEU A 571 -38.23 12.57 27.88
C LEU A 571 -37.32 12.56 29.12
N SER A 572 -37.88 12.73 30.34
CA SER A 572 -37.07 12.73 31.57
C SER A 572 -37.61 11.84 32.70
N ILE A 573 -38.27 10.74 32.39
CA ILE A 573 -38.65 9.73 33.40
C ILE A 573 -38.41 8.31 32.85
N ARG A 574 -37.22 7.75 33.14
CA ARG A 574 -36.98 6.35 33.54
C ARG A 574 -35.49 6.00 33.41
N THR A 575 -34.78 6.03 34.54
CA THR A 575 -33.84 4.98 34.98
C THR A 575 -33.41 5.33 36.41
N GLN A 576 -33.95 4.66 37.41
CA GLN A 576 -33.32 4.54 38.73
C GLN A 576 -32.76 3.10 38.86
N PRO A 577 -31.61 2.93 39.53
CA PRO A 577 -31.04 1.60 39.81
C PRO A 577 -31.65 0.98 41.07
N GLU A 578 -31.95 -0.32 41.00
CA GLU A 578 -32.39 -1.13 42.14
C GLU A 578 -31.23 -1.42 43.10
N SER A 579 -31.46 -1.17 44.39
CA SER A 579 -30.66 -1.62 45.52
C SER A 579 -31.26 -2.90 46.13
N LEU A 580 -30.41 -3.90 46.40
CA LEU A 580 -30.74 -5.13 47.14
C LEU A 580 -31.05 -4.85 48.64
N PRO A 581 -31.90 -5.66 49.30
CA PRO A 581 -32.16 -5.58 50.75
C PRO A 581 -31.29 -6.59 51.53
N PRO A 582 -31.31 -6.57 52.88
CA PRO A 582 -30.15 -6.81 53.76
C PRO A 582 -29.69 -8.26 53.89
#